data_AF-A0A9P1JFN2-F1
#
_entry.id   AF-A0A9P1JFN2-F1
#
_cell.length_a   1.000
_cell.length_b   1.000
_cell.length_c   1.000
_cell.angle_alpha   90.00
_cell.angle_beta   90.00
_cell.angle_gamma   90.00
#
_symmetry.space_group_name_H-M   'P 1'
#
loop_
_entity.id
_entity.type
_entity.pdbx_description
1 polymer ?
#
loop_
_entity_poly.entity_id
_entity_poly.type
_entity_poly.pdbx_seq_one_letter_code
_entity_poly.pdbx_strand_id
1 'polypeptide(L)'
;MIGYCALTGYIDMPAVLLYAIMFLWQPPHFWAIGIRRKEEYRAAGIPLLPIIKGNRVTKIKMLRYIAVLTAVSLLVPLYIDVSPFYTATALLLGAIWLYRSVKGFRAADDTQWSKGMFFYSIVYFSLLFLILMADSFITAGLRT
;
A
#
# COMPACT_ATOMS: atom_id res chain seq x y z
N MET A 1 -14.29 -1.94 2.46
CA MET A 1 -15.03 -2.93 3.27
C MET A 1 -16.32 -2.37 3.86
N ILE A 2 -16.28 -1.56 4.93
CA ILE A 2 -17.51 -1.10 5.60
C ILE A 2 -18.48 -0.40 4.64
N GLY A 3 -18.00 0.55 3.83
CA GLY A 3 -18.86 1.23 2.85
C GLY A 3 -19.44 0.30 1.77
N TYR A 4 -18.71 -0.75 1.39
CA TYR A 4 -19.19 -1.74 0.43
C TYR A 4 -20.28 -2.63 1.07
N CYS A 5 -20.00 -3.20 2.24
CA CYS A 5 -20.93 -4.04 2.99
C CYS A 5 -22.19 -3.28 3.42
N ALA A 6 -22.09 -1.97 3.66
CA ALA A 6 -23.25 -1.13 3.94
C ALA A 6 -24.23 -1.05 2.75
N LEU A 7 -23.75 -1.19 1.52
CA LEU A 7 -24.57 -1.18 0.31
C LEU A 7 -25.07 -2.59 -0.06
N THR A 8 -24.23 -3.62 0.07
CA THR A 8 -24.55 -4.98 -0.36
C THR A 8 -25.21 -5.85 0.71
N GLY A 9 -24.95 -5.58 1.99
CA GLY A 9 -25.49 -6.34 3.13
C GLY A 9 -24.73 -7.64 3.46
N TYR A 10 -23.62 -7.94 2.77
CA TYR A 10 -22.81 -9.14 3.03
C TYR A 10 -21.30 -8.89 2.86
N ILE A 11 -20.49 -9.83 3.35
CA ILE A 11 -19.03 -9.84 3.20
C ILE A 11 -18.67 -10.85 2.12
N ASP A 12 -18.15 -10.36 1.00
CA ASP A 12 -17.70 -11.14 -0.15
C ASP A 12 -16.26 -10.78 -0.55
N MET A 13 -15.80 -11.34 -1.68
CA MET A 13 -14.43 -11.14 -2.14
C MET A 13 -14.07 -9.67 -2.43
N PRO A 14 -14.90 -8.85 -3.10
CA PRO A 14 -14.70 -7.41 -3.19
C PRO A 14 -14.45 -6.74 -1.83
N ALA A 15 -15.28 -7.03 -0.82
CA ALA A 15 -15.13 -6.46 0.51
C ALA A 15 -13.78 -6.83 1.16
N VAL A 16 -13.40 -8.12 1.02
CA VAL A 16 -12.15 -8.68 1.55
C VAL A 16 -10.92 -8.10 0.84
N LEU A 17 -10.94 -7.96 -0.48
CA LEU A 17 -9.83 -7.38 -1.24
C LEU A 17 -9.59 -5.92 -0.88
N LEU A 18 -10.65 -5.12 -0.80
CA LEU A 18 -10.55 -3.72 -0.38
C LEU A 18 -9.95 -3.62 1.03
N TYR A 19 -10.40 -4.47 1.96
CA TYR A 19 -9.83 -4.53 3.30
C TYR A 19 -8.35 -4.92 3.26
N ALA A 20 -7.99 -5.96 2.51
CA ALA A 20 -6.63 -6.46 2.41
C ALA A 20 -5.67 -5.40 1.85
N ILE A 21 -6.08 -4.64 0.82
CA ILE A 21 -5.28 -3.53 0.27
C ILE A 21 -5.06 -2.46 1.34
N MET A 22 -6.12 -2.03 2.04
CA MET A 22 -6.02 -1.03 3.12
C MET A 22 -5.11 -1.51 4.25
N PHE A 23 -5.28 -2.75 4.68
CA PHE A 23 -4.51 -3.34 5.77
C PHE A 23 -3.04 -3.52 5.39
N LEU A 24 -2.74 -4.11 4.22
CA LEU A 24 -1.37 -4.39 3.79
C LEU A 24 -0.56 -3.13 3.50
N TRP A 25 -1.23 -2.03 3.12
CA TRP A 25 -0.59 -0.72 2.92
C TRP A 25 -0.14 -0.06 4.23
N GLN A 26 -0.87 -0.27 5.33
CA GLN A 26 -0.62 0.41 6.61
C GLN A 26 0.78 0.10 7.21
N PRO A 27 1.24 -1.16 7.33
CA PRO A 27 2.55 -1.47 7.89
C PRO A 27 3.73 -0.79 7.17
N PRO A 28 3.90 -0.89 5.83
CA PRO A 28 4.99 -0.21 5.16
C PRO A 28 4.89 1.32 5.27
N HIS A 29 3.68 1.89 5.27
CA HIS A 29 3.47 3.32 5.50
C HIS A 29 3.94 3.74 6.91
N PHE A 30 3.48 3.08 7.96
CA PHE A 30 3.85 3.41 9.34
C PHE A 30 5.31 3.13 9.66
N TRP A 31 5.89 2.07 9.10
CA TRP A 31 7.30 1.78 9.26
C TRP A 31 8.20 2.82 8.59
N ALA A 32 7.77 3.43 7.47
CA ALA A 32 8.49 4.57 6.90
C ALA A 32 8.52 5.77 7.86
N ILE A 33 7.42 6.07 8.54
CA ILE A 33 7.38 7.10 9.60
C ILE A 33 8.29 6.70 10.78
N GLY A 34 8.22 5.43 11.19
CA GLY A 34 9.00 4.91 12.31
C GLY A 34 10.51 4.94 12.07
N ILE A 35 10.98 4.80 10.82
CA ILE A 35 12.39 5.01 10.46
C ILE A 35 12.72 6.50 10.49
N ARG A 36 11.86 7.34 9.91
CA ARG A 36 12.08 8.80 9.82
C ARG A 36 12.13 9.49 11.18
N ARG A 37 11.27 9.09 12.11
CA ARG A 37 11.12 9.68 13.46
C ARG A 37 11.64 8.76 14.56
N LYS A 38 12.60 7.90 14.21
CA LYS A 38 13.08 6.82 15.09
C LYS A 38 13.55 7.32 16.46
N GLU A 39 14.29 8.42 16.48
CA GLU A 39 14.81 9.00 17.72
C GLU A 39 13.72 9.62 18.59
N GLU A 40 12.76 10.33 17.99
CA GLU A 40 11.59 10.89 18.69
C GLU A 40 10.78 9.79 19.38
N TYR A 41 10.49 8.70 18.66
CA TYR A 41 9.76 7.55 19.21
C TYR A 41 10.56 6.79 20.26
N ARG A 42 11.90 6.69 20.11
CA ARG A 42 12.77 6.08 21.12
C ARG A 42 12.78 6.90 22.40
N ALA A 43 12.91 8.22 22.31
CA ALA A 43 12.89 9.12 23.47
C ALA A 43 11.55 9.07 24.21
N ALA A 44 10.44 8.88 23.48
CA ALA A 44 9.11 8.69 24.05
C ALA A 44 8.83 7.27 24.59
N GLY A 45 9.80 6.35 24.52
CA GLY A 45 9.63 4.97 24.98
C GLY A 45 8.67 4.12 24.14
N ILE A 46 8.37 4.54 22.89
CA ILE A 46 7.40 3.85 22.03
C ILE A 46 8.11 2.72 21.25
N PRO A 47 7.74 1.45 21.46
CA PRO A 47 8.43 0.32 20.84
C PRO A 47 7.99 0.12 19.38
N LEU A 48 8.73 0.71 18.43
CA LEU A 48 8.52 0.49 17.00
C LEU A 48 9.48 -0.55 16.43
N LEU A 49 9.05 -1.27 15.39
CA LEU A 49 9.89 -2.26 14.68
C LEU A 49 11.31 -1.77 14.32
N PRO A 50 11.52 -0.56 13.73
CA PRO A 50 12.86 -0.05 13.47
C PRO A 50 13.70 0.23 14.73
N ILE A 51 13.06 0.43 15.89
CA ILE A 51 13.73 0.60 17.18
C ILE A 51 14.15 -0.77 17.74
N ILE A 52 13.22 -1.73 17.76
CA ILE A 52 13.41 -3.05 18.39
C ILE A 52 14.29 -3.98 17.55
N LYS A 53 14.11 -3.96 16.22
CA LYS A 53 14.75 -4.90 15.28
C LYS A 53 15.69 -4.22 14.27
N GLY A 54 15.81 -2.90 14.33
CA GLY A 54 16.67 -2.13 13.42
C GLY A 54 16.07 -1.91 12.04
N ASN A 55 16.67 -0.97 11.29
CA ASN A 55 16.13 -0.51 10.01
C ASN A 55 16.18 -1.60 8.94
N ARG A 56 17.23 -2.45 8.93
CA ARG A 56 17.37 -3.53 7.93
C ARG A 56 16.23 -4.53 7.98
N VAL A 57 15.84 -4.99 9.17
CA VAL A 57 14.71 -5.92 9.35
C VAL A 57 13.40 -5.25 8.95
N THR A 58 13.22 -3.98 9.32
CA THR A 58 12.05 -3.18 8.91
C THR A 58 11.95 -3.07 7.40
N LYS A 59 13.05 -2.77 6.69
CA LYS A 59 13.09 -2.71 5.21
C LYS A 59 12.71 -4.04 4.56
N ILE A 60 13.17 -5.18 5.10
CA ILE A 60 12.80 -6.52 4.59
C ILE A 60 11.29 -6.74 4.76
N LYS A 61 10.73 -6.41 5.92
CA LYS A 61 9.29 -6.53 6.16
C LYS A 61 8.50 -5.58 5.26
N MET A 62 8.92 -4.32 5.10
CA MET A 62 8.32 -3.39 4.15
C MET A 62 8.27 -3.98 2.74
N LEU A 63 9.39 -4.50 2.23
CA LEU A 63 9.46 -5.10 0.90
C LEU A 63 8.46 -6.25 0.74
N ARG A 64 8.38 -7.17 1.72
CA ARG A 64 7.45 -8.30 1.69
C ARG A 64 5.99 -7.84 1.68
N TYR A 65 5.63 -6.88 2.53
CA TYR A 65 4.27 -6.34 2.57
C TYR A 65 3.90 -5.64 1.27
N ILE A 66 4.81 -4.85 0.69
CA ILE A 66 4.59 -4.18 -0.60
C ILE A 66 4.43 -5.21 -1.74
N ALA A 67 5.18 -6.31 -1.72
CA ALA A 67 5.06 -7.38 -2.72
C ALA A 67 3.70 -8.08 -2.64
N VAL A 68 3.28 -8.45 -1.42
CA VAL A 68 1.96 -9.07 -1.20
C VAL A 68 0.83 -8.10 -1.53
N LEU A 69 0.96 -6.82 -1.14
CA LEU A 69 0.02 -5.76 -1.51
C LEU A 69 -0.11 -5.64 -3.03
N THR A 70 1.01 -5.63 -3.76
CA THR A 70 1.01 -5.54 -5.22
C THR A 70 0.28 -6.74 -5.83
N ALA A 71 0.56 -7.96 -5.34
CA ALA A 71 -0.14 -9.16 -5.80
C ALA A 71 -1.65 -9.08 -5.53
N VAL A 72 -2.06 -8.66 -4.32
CA VAL A 72 -3.48 -8.52 -3.95
C VAL A 72 -4.18 -7.46 -4.81
N SER A 73 -3.54 -6.32 -5.06
CA SER A 73 -4.08 -5.28 -5.95
C SER A 73 -4.31 -5.80 -7.37
N LEU A 74 -3.48 -6.72 -7.86
CA LEU A 74 -3.65 -7.33 -9.19
C LEU A 74 -4.74 -8.41 -9.25
N LEU A 75 -5.27 -8.87 -8.11
CA LEU A 75 -6.40 -9.80 -8.07
C LEU A 75 -7.76 -9.09 -8.22
N VAL A 76 -7.80 -7.77 -8.06
CA VAL A 76 -9.04 -6.98 -8.15
C VAL A 76 -9.87 -7.24 -9.41
N PRO A 77 -9.30 -7.29 -10.63
CA PRO A 77 -10.07 -7.54 -11.85
C PRO A 77 -10.76 -8.91 -11.93
N LEU A 78 -10.40 -9.86 -11.05
CA LEU A 78 -11.05 -11.17 -10.99
C LEU A 78 -12.39 -11.14 -10.24
N TYR A 79 -12.63 -10.10 -9.43
CA TYR A 79 -13.78 -10.02 -8.52
C TYR A 79 -14.53 -8.69 -8.62
N ILE A 80 -13.89 -7.64 -9.13
CA ILE A 80 -14.47 -6.32 -9.35
C ILE A 80 -14.29 -6.00 -10.83
N ASP A 81 -15.38 -5.61 -11.49
CA ASP A 81 -15.36 -5.23 -12.89
C ASP A 81 -14.62 -3.90 -13.05
N VAL A 82 -13.43 -3.97 -13.64
CA VAL A 82 -12.52 -2.84 -13.89
C VAL A 82 -11.91 -3.02 -15.27
N SER A 83 -11.52 -1.93 -15.91
CA SER A 83 -10.85 -1.98 -17.19
C SER A 83 -9.38 -2.42 -17.05
N PRO A 84 -8.72 -2.83 -18.14
CA PRO A 84 -7.28 -3.10 -18.13
C PRO A 84 -6.42 -1.92 -17.67
N PHE A 85 -6.95 -0.69 -17.70
CA PHE A 85 -6.27 0.52 -17.23
C PHE A 85 -5.98 0.47 -15.73
N TYR A 86 -6.92 -0.03 -14.91
CA TYR A 86 -6.69 -0.25 -13.49
C TYR A 86 -5.50 -1.20 -13.27
N THR A 87 -5.49 -2.35 -13.94
CA THR A 87 -4.47 -3.38 -13.79
C THR A 87 -3.08 -2.86 -14.17
N ALA A 88 -2.98 -2.15 -15.29
CA ALA A 88 -1.72 -1.53 -15.73
C ALA A 88 -1.20 -0.53 -14.69
N THR A 89 -2.09 0.31 -14.14
CA THR A 89 -1.69 1.30 -13.15
C THR A 89 -1.34 0.66 -11.80
N ALA A 90 -2.08 -0.35 -11.35
CA ALA A 90 -1.79 -1.10 -10.13
C ALA A 90 -0.41 -1.79 -10.22
N LEU A 91 -0.10 -2.38 -11.37
CA LEU A 91 1.22 -2.98 -11.64
C LEU A 91 2.32 -1.92 -11.61
N LEU A 92 2.14 -0.80 -12.31
CA LEU A 92 3.13 0.28 -12.38
C LEU A 92 3.42 0.87 -11.00
N LEU A 93 2.37 1.22 -10.24
CA LEU A 93 2.49 1.75 -8.89
C LEU A 93 3.18 0.75 -7.95
N GLY A 94 2.82 -0.54 -8.02
CA GLY A 94 3.44 -1.59 -7.23
C GLY A 94 4.91 -1.79 -7.57
N ALA A 95 5.24 -1.87 -8.86
CA ALA A 95 6.60 -2.05 -9.36
C ALA A 95 7.52 -0.88 -8.96
N ILE A 96 7.06 0.36 -9.06
CA ILE A 96 7.82 1.53 -8.61
C ILE A 96 8.05 1.46 -7.10
N TRP A 97 7.04 1.09 -6.31
CA TRP A 97 7.21 0.98 -4.85
C TRP A 97 8.23 -0.10 -4.47
N LEU A 98 8.13 -1.27 -5.11
CA LEU A 98 9.05 -2.39 -4.93
C LEU A 98 10.48 -2.00 -5.27
N TYR A 99 10.67 -1.37 -6.44
CA TYR A 99 11.97 -0.87 -6.87
C TYR A 99 12.58 0.10 -5.83
N ARG A 100 11.79 1.06 -5.35
CA ARG A 100 12.21 2.02 -4.31
C ARG A 100 12.55 1.31 -2.99
N SER A 101 11.80 0.27 -2.64
CA SER A 101 12.04 -0.53 -1.45
C SER A 101 13.36 -1.31 -1.54
N VAL A 102 13.65 -1.92 -2.70
CA VAL A 102 14.91 -2.63 -2.95
C VAL A 102 16.11 -1.67 -2.98
N LYS A 103 15.98 -0.52 -3.65
CA LYS A 103 17.02 0.52 -3.66
C LYS A 103 17.36 1.01 -2.25
N GLY A 104 16.40 0.96 -1.33
CA GLY A 104 16.57 1.29 0.08
C GLY A 104 17.65 0.50 0.81
N PHE A 105 18.00 -0.71 0.36
CA PHE A 105 19.09 -1.48 0.98
C PHE A 105 20.49 -0.90 0.71
N ARG A 106 20.62 -0.04 -0.30
CA ARG A 106 21.86 0.68 -0.65
C ARG A 106 21.78 2.18 -0.35
N ALA A 107 20.76 2.62 0.40
CA ALA A 107 20.61 4.03 0.76
C ALA A 107 21.72 4.44 1.73
N ALA A 108 22.39 5.56 1.44
CA ALA A 108 23.36 6.17 2.36
C ALA A 108 22.67 6.81 3.57
N ASP A 109 21.47 7.34 3.38
CA ASP A 109 20.64 7.95 4.42
C ASP A 109 19.24 7.30 4.47
N ASP A 110 18.99 6.54 5.54
CA ASP A 110 17.73 5.87 5.81
C ASP A 110 16.57 6.85 6.11
N THR A 111 16.87 8.00 6.69
CA THR A 111 15.89 9.04 7.02
C THR A 111 15.38 9.71 5.75
N GLN A 112 16.27 10.08 4.83
CA GLN A 112 15.89 10.63 3.54
C GLN A 112 15.12 9.60 2.69
N TRP A 113 15.61 8.36 2.62
CA TRP A 113 14.92 7.28 1.90
C TRP A 113 13.52 7.02 2.47
N SER A 114 13.39 6.94 3.79
CA SER A 114 12.10 6.66 4.45
C SER A 114 11.10 7.81 4.29
N LYS A 115 11.55 9.08 4.27
CA LYS A 115 10.71 10.22 3.88
C LYS A 115 10.13 10.02 2.48
N GLY A 116 10.96 9.61 1.52
CA GLY A 116 10.52 9.29 0.17
C GLY A 116 9.50 8.13 0.13
N MET A 117 9.73 7.06 0.89
CA MET A 117 8.81 5.93 0.99
C MET A 117 7.46 6.33 1.57
N PHE A 118 7.44 7.18 2.59
CA PHE A 118 6.21 7.71 3.20
C PHE A 118 5.38 8.50 2.18
N PHE A 119 5.95 9.49 1.50
CA PHE A 119 5.21 10.26 0.50
C PHE A 119 4.71 9.39 -0.65
N TYR A 120 5.56 8.48 -1.13
CA TYR A 120 5.16 7.56 -2.19
C TYR A 120 4.01 6.65 -1.77
N SER A 121 3.99 6.17 -0.52
CA SER A 121 2.91 5.31 -0.05
C SER A 121 1.55 6.04 -0.06
N ILE A 122 1.52 7.34 0.22
CA ILE A 122 0.29 8.15 0.13
C ILE A 122 -0.12 8.29 -1.34
N VAL A 123 0.81 8.64 -2.22
CA VAL A 123 0.53 8.73 -3.67
C VAL A 123 0.03 7.40 -4.23
N TYR A 124 0.70 6.29 -3.89
CA TYR A 124 0.30 4.94 -4.26
C TYR A 124 -1.14 4.66 -3.85
N PHE A 125 -1.46 4.87 -2.57
CA PHE A 125 -2.77 4.54 -2.02
C PHE A 125 -3.87 5.42 -2.60
N SER A 126 -3.66 6.73 -2.64
CA SER A 126 -4.61 7.68 -3.20
C SER A 126 -4.88 7.39 -4.68
N LEU A 127 -3.84 7.20 -5.50
CA LEU A 127 -4.03 6.91 -6.92
C LEU A 127 -4.70 5.57 -7.16
N LEU A 128 -4.31 4.52 -6.43
CA LEU A 128 -4.90 3.19 -6.60
C LEU A 128 -6.42 3.22 -6.32
N PHE A 129 -6.84 3.86 -5.23
CA PHE A 129 -8.27 3.97 -4.89
C PHE A 129 -9.03 4.95 -5.79
N LEU A 130 -8.43 6.08 -6.18
CA LEU A 130 -9.06 7.01 -7.12
C LEU A 130 -9.30 6.37 -8.48
N ILE A 131 -8.33 5.62 -8.99
CA ILE A 131 -8.45 4.91 -10.27
C ILE A 131 -9.46 3.79 -10.15
N LEU A 132 -9.42 2.98 -9.08
CA LEU A 132 -10.44 1.95 -8.85
C LEU A 132 -11.86 2.54 -8.88
N MET A 133 -12.06 3.65 -8.19
CA MET A 133 -13.34 4.34 -8.13
C MET A 133 -13.74 4.89 -9.50
N ALA A 134 -12.88 5.65 -10.17
CA ALA A 134 -13.16 6.26 -11.47
C ALA A 134 -13.43 5.20 -12.55
N ASP A 135 -12.62 4.15 -12.61
CA ASP A 135 -12.75 3.07 -13.58
C ASP A 135 -14.05 2.29 -13.35
N SER A 136 -14.42 2.02 -12.10
CA SER A 136 -15.71 1.37 -11.78
C SER A 136 -16.93 2.18 -12.27
N PHE A 137 -16.87 3.52 -12.22
CA PHE A 137 -17.93 4.37 -12.76
C PHE A 137 -17.99 4.34 -14.29
N ILE A 138 -16.84 4.34 -14.95
CA ILE A 138 -16.75 4.31 -16.42
C ILE A 138 -17.27 2.96 -16.93
N THR A 139 -16.82 1.85 -16.36
CA THR A 139 -17.25 0.51 -16.77
C THR A 139 -18.74 0.28 -16.50
N ALA A 140 -19.28 0.79 -15.39
CA ALA A 140 -20.72 0.74 -15.11
C ALA A 140 -21.54 1.59 -16.10
N GLY A 141 -21.08 2.79 -16.45
CA GLY A 141 -21.78 3.70 -17.38
C GLY A 141 -21.75 3.24 -18.84
N LEU A 142 -20.78 2.42 -19.25
CA LEU A 142 -20.74 1.82 -20.59
C LEU A 142 -21.77 0.67 -20.76
N ARG A 143 -22.43 0.24 -19.69
CA ARG A 143 -23.40 -0.87 -19.70
C ARG A 143 -24.87 -0.43 -19.58
N THR A 144 -25.14 0.87 -19.41
CA THR A 144 -26.50 1.47 -19.38
C THR A 144 -26.81 2.15 -20.70
#